data_AF-A0A9P9E150-F1
#
_entry.id   AF-A0A9P9E150-F1
#
_cell.length_a   1.000
_cell.length_b   1.000
_cell.length_c   1.000
_cell.angle_alpha   90.00
_cell.angle_beta   90.00
_cell.angle_gamma   90.00
#
_symmetry.space_group_name_H-M   'P 1'
#
loop_
_entity.id
_entity.type
_entity.pdbx_description
1 polymer ?
#
loop_
_entity_poly.entity_id
_entity_poly.type
_entity_poly.pdbx_seq_one_letter_code
_entity_poly.pdbx_strand_id
1 'polypeptide(L)'
;MEPIIPRPCLHQYEQDRPKEAPNPSPARWGIHWLSPTLMILFYSIAMGAALGHHVLCQAIEGQTPTRQDWILRAGTALATLCKIFLTSSVGIAFTQIIWKIARERLLTISSLDTLFSATRTPWALVNGELLLQAKVALLLATVVWFTPLIPVLAPGSLTVSLKTTSTKMMVEIPNLAIYDDSNITSQAPAGSLEFVSYSLQVGKQVLADYLGPSGAGLAIIYQSIFQNNIINSPSPCGLNCTFAQSFTAPSYKCEDVDPTDPEAPWCYAEGGQPNGTYLDAPHENITFRCRMWSTQFDLTRSYTNGIHVVSGNTTYKYPIEDFFTNWTAEAIHEVMLSTFGQTLSIEDVQGYGKAWFPLTGLGLDGTRFAEPYPWPTPLSSLPVRNLKSLLEQVTANITISMLAYPELSYLRLENTEVQTATTEPVWDYDIKALLTVYGTAMTIGLGCLLLGVAAIVHNGVCPEGEFVSILTTTRNPKLDQLVEGACLGASGESLERLKKVKLRFGEITSSNMNGRRHAAFGLEDQVRPLEKGVPYT
;
A
#
# COMPACT_ATOMS: atom_id res chain seq x y z
N MET A 1 -85.21 47.04 40.10
CA MET A 1 -84.43 48.02 39.31
C MET A 1 -83.39 47.21 38.54
N GLU A 2 -83.62 47.01 37.24
CA GLU A 2 -82.66 46.37 36.34
C GLU A 2 -81.35 47.16 36.34
N PRO A 3 -80.18 46.51 36.35
CA PRO A 3 -78.95 47.21 36.04
C PRO A 3 -78.93 47.48 34.53
N ILE A 4 -79.19 48.73 34.18
CA ILE A 4 -78.91 49.32 32.88
C ILE A 4 -77.41 49.12 32.62
N ILE A 5 -77.08 48.18 31.72
CA ILE A 5 -75.73 48.04 31.19
C ILE A 5 -75.45 49.30 30.37
N PRO A 6 -74.40 50.07 30.71
CA PRO A 6 -74.10 51.30 29.98
C PRO A 6 -73.69 50.94 28.54
N ARG A 7 -73.98 51.84 27.58
CA ARG A 7 -73.62 51.72 26.15
C ARG A 7 -72.25 52.34 25.76
N PRO A 8 -71.09 52.06 26.40
CA PRO A 8 -69.79 52.42 25.80
C PRO A 8 -69.16 51.27 24.98
N CYS A 9 -69.61 50.02 25.13
CA CYS A 9 -68.91 48.87 24.51
C CYS A 9 -69.24 48.62 23.03
N LEU A 10 -70.31 49.19 22.47
CA LEU A 10 -70.67 48.99 21.06
C LEU A 10 -69.83 49.86 20.11
N HIS A 11 -69.49 51.09 20.51
CA HIS A 11 -68.68 51.98 19.68
C HIS A 11 -67.23 51.53 19.57
N GLN A 12 -66.68 50.95 20.63
CA GLN A 12 -65.30 50.46 20.66
C GLN A 12 -65.16 49.13 19.90
N TYR A 13 -66.19 48.26 19.95
CA TYR A 13 -66.25 47.04 19.14
C TYR A 13 -66.40 47.30 17.64
N GLU A 14 -67.06 48.40 17.23
CA GLU A 14 -67.13 48.82 15.82
C GLU A 14 -65.87 49.54 15.32
N GLN A 15 -65.14 50.26 16.20
CA GLN A 15 -63.86 50.90 15.85
C GLN A 15 -62.67 49.95 15.83
N ASP A 16 -62.68 48.91 16.67
CA ASP A 16 -61.66 47.84 16.68
C ASP A 16 -61.97 46.68 15.72
N ARG A 17 -63.04 46.78 14.91
CA ARG A 17 -63.23 45.85 13.80
C ARG A 17 -62.04 46.05 12.86
N PRO A 18 -61.18 45.03 12.63
CA PRO A 18 -60.09 45.17 11.69
C PRO A 18 -60.70 45.64 10.37
N LYS A 19 -60.21 46.78 9.84
CA LYS A 19 -60.54 47.22 8.49
C LYS A 19 -60.41 45.99 7.61
N GLU A 20 -61.51 45.63 6.94
CA GLU A 20 -61.60 44.46 6.07
C GLU A 20 -60.27 44.37 5.29
N ALA A 21 -59.54 43.28 5.51
CA ALA A 21 -58.23 43.11 4.92
C ALA A 21 -58.36 43.40 3.41
N PRO A 22 -57.48 44.23 2.82
CA PRO A 22 -57.58 44.58 1.41
C PRO A 22 -57.74 43.30 0.61
N ASN A 23 -58.75 43.26 -0.28
CA ASN A 23 -59.09 42.08 -1.06
C ASN A 23 -57.80 41.45 -1.62
N PRO A 24 -57.47 40.21 -1.22
CA PRO A 24 -56.18 39.62 -1.56
C PRO A 24 -56.06 39.53 -3.09
N SER A 25 -54.94 40.02 -3.62
CA SER A 25 -54.65 39.89 -5.05
C SER A 25 -54.49 38.41 -5.41
N PRO A 26 -55.12 37.94 -6.49
CA PRO A 26 -55.07 36.53 -6.86
C PRO A 26 -53.65 36.07 -7.18
N ALA A 27 -53.31 34.86 -6.73
CA ALA A 27 -52.08 34.18 -7.11
C ALA A 27 -52.11 33.87 -8.62
N ARG A 28 -51.11 34.37 -9.35
CA ARG A 28 -50.97 34.12 -10.79
C ARG A 28 -50.42 32.73 -11.03
N TRP A 29 -51.05 31.98 -11.93
CA TRP A 29 -50.56 30.69 -12.37
C TRP A 29 -49.25 30.86 -13.17
N GLY A 30 -48.15 30.31 -12.67
CA GLY A 30 -46.85 30.36 -13.36
C GLY A 30 -45.74 29.63 -12.62
N ILE A 31 -44.69 29.28 -13.37
CA ILE A 31 -43.49 28.66 -12.81
C ILE A 31 -42.62 29.75 -12.19
N HIS A 32 -42.45 29.71 -10.88
CA HIS A 32 -41.41 30.47 -10.20
C HIS A 32 -40.06 29.83 -10.50
N TRP A 33 -39.18 30.56 -11.21
CA TRP A 33 -37.92 30.02 -11.71
C TRP A 33 -36.86 29.76 -10.64
N LEU A 34 -37.07 30.20 -9.39
CA LEU A 34 -36.11 30.03 -8.31
C LEU A 34 -35.83 28.55 -8.00
N SER A 35 -36.87 27.72 -7.82
CA SER A 35 -36.67 26.31 -7.50
C SER A 35 -36.01 25.50 -8.63
N PRO A 36 -36.41 25.62 -9.93
CA PRO A 36 -35.73 24.91 -10.99
C PRO A 36 -34.29 25.39 -11.21
N THR A 37 -33.98 26.68 -11.03
CA THR A 37 -32.59 27.16 -11.15
C THR A 37 -31.73 26.66 -10.00
N LEU A 38 -32.24 26.66 -8.76
CA LEU A 38 -31.54 26.08 -7.61
C LEU A 38 -31.31 24.58 -7.76
N MET A 39 -32.28 23.84 -8.28
CA MET A 39 -32.14 22.41 -8.55
C MET A 39 -31.01 22.11 -9.53
N ILE A 40 -30.98 22.81 -10.67
CA ILE A 40 -29.92 22.65 -11.69
C ILE A 40 -28.56 23.11 -11.15
N LEU A 41 -28.54 24.22 -10.40
CA LEU A 41 -27.32 24.76 -9.79
C LEU A 41 -26.71 23.76 -8.81
N PHE A 42 -27.51 23.23 -7.88
CA PHE A 42 -27.02 22.26 -6.89
C PHE A 42 -26.52 20.97 -7.55
N TYR A 43 -27.21 20.45 -8.57
CA TYR A 43 -26.70 19.31 -9.34
C TYR A 43 -25.36 19.62 -10.01
N SER A 44 -25.22 20.81 -10.60
CA SER A 44 -23.98 21.24 -11.27
C SER A 44 -22.81 21.38 -10.28
N ILE A 45 -23.06 21.92 -9.08
CA ILE A 45 -22.05 22.00 -8.02
C ILE A 45 -21.64 20.60 -7.54
N ALA A 46 -22.60 19.67 -7.39
CA ALA A 46 -22.30 18.29 -7.02
C ALA A 46 -21.41 17.59 -8.06
N MET A 47 -21.71 17.79 -9.36
CA MET A 47 -20.87 17.30 -10.46
C MET A 47 -19.46 17.90 -10.40
N GLY A 48 -19.36 19.22 -10.17
CA GLY A 48 -18.07 19.90 -10.02
C GLY A 48 -17.23 19.35 -8.87
N ALA A 49 -17.87 19.01 -7.74
CA ALA A 49 -17.19 18.39 -6.61
C ALA A 49 -16.65 16.98 -6.92
N ALA A 50 -17.43 16.17 -7.65
CA ALA A 50 -17.01 14.85 -8.11
C ALA A 50 -15.81 14.92 -9.07
N LEU A 51 -15.87 15.84 -10.05
CA LEU A 51 -14.77 16.09 -10.97
C LEU A 51 -13.53 16.64 -10.25
N GLY A 52 -13.71 17.55 -9.29
CA GLY A 52 -12.62 18.07 -8.47
C GLY A 52 -11.93 16.97 -7.66
N HIS A 53 -12.68 15.99 -7.14
CA HIS A 53 -12.10 14.84 -6.44
C HIS A 53 -11.29 13.97 -7.39
N HIS A 54 -11.80 13.71 -8.60
CA HIS A 54 -11.05 12.98 -9.64
C HIS A 54 -9.73 13.68 -10.00
N VAL A 55 -9.78 14.99 -10.25
CA VAL A 55 -8.58 15.79 -10.57
C VAL A 55 -7.57 15.78 -9.43
N LEU A 56 -8.05 15.90 -8.17
CA LEU A 56 -7.18 15.81 -6.99
C LEU A 56 -6.44 14.46 -6.95
N CYS A 57 -7.16 13.34 -7.08
CA CYS A 57 -6.57 12.00 -7.06
C CYS A 57 -5.60 11.78 -8.22
N GLN A 58 -5.95 12.23 -9.43
CA GLN A 58 -5.07 12.11 -10.59
C GLN A 58 -3.80 12.95 -10.46
N ALA A 59 -3.89 14.14 -9.87
CA ALA A 59 -2.75 15.06 -9.74
C ALA A 59 -1.66 14.53 -8.77
N ILE A 60 -2.04 13.75 -7.77
CA ILE A 60 -1.14 13.21 -6.75
C ILE A 60 -0.68 11.78 -7.02
N GLU A 61 -1.19 11.15 -8.06
CA GLU A 61 -0.87 9.77 -8.42
C GLU A 61 0.64 9.56 -8.60
N GLY A 62 1.18 8.53 -7.95
CA GLY A 62 2.61 8.21 -8.00
C GLY A 62 3.52 9.16 -7.21
N GLN A 63 3.00 10.19 -6.53
CA GLN A 63 3.80 11.05 -5.65
C GLN A 63 4.00 10.41 -4.28
N THR A 64 5.05 10.81 -3.57
CA THR A 64 5.31 10.36 -2.20
C THR A 64 4.34 11.01 -1.19
N PRO A 65 3.79 10.26 -0.23
CA PRO A 65 2.75 10.73 0.68
C PRO A 65 3.32 11.60 1.82
N THR A 66 3.73 12.83 1.52
CA THR A 66 4.29 13.78 2.51
C THR A 66 3.23 14.41 3.42
N ARG A 67 2.00 14.66 2.92
CA ARG A 67 0.87 15.28 3.66
C ARG A 67 -0.42 14.46 3.53
N GLN A 68 -0.34 13.20 3.98
CA GLN A 68 -1.43 12.22 3.85
C GLN A 68 -2.74 12.68 4.50
N ASP A 69 -2.68 13.31 5.65
CA ASP A 69 -3.84 13.78 6.42
C ASP A 69 -4.68 14.83 5.67
N TRP A 70 -4.01 15.83 5.07
CA TRP A 70 -4.68 16.91 4.36
C TRP A 70 -5.30 16.46 3.04
N ILE A 71 -4.63 15.54 2.34
CA ILE A 71 -5.12 14.97 1.07
C ILE A 71 -6.41 14.16 1.32
N LEU A 72 -6.40 13.28 2.32
CA LEU A 72 -7.59 12.48 2.67
C LEU A 72 -8.75 13.34 3.18
N ARG A 73 -8.46 14.39 3.95
CA ARG A 73 -9.47 15.37 4.40
C ARG A 73 -10.08 16.13 3.21
N ALA A 74 -9.26 16.54 2.25
CA ALA A 74 -9.73 17.21 1.03
C ALA A 74 -10.68 16.30 0.21
N GLY A 75 -10.31 15.04 0.01
CA GLY A 75 -11.18 14.05 -0.65
C GLY A 75 -12.52 13.84 0.08
N THR A 76 -12.48 13.73 1.41
CA THR A 76 -13.68 13.61 2.26
C THR A 76 -14.55 14.86 2.19
N ALA A 77 -13.95 16.06 2.16
CA ALA A 77 -14.66 17.31 2.04
C ALA A 77 -15.37 17.43 0.68
N LEU A 78 -14.70 17.09 -0.42
CA LEU A 78 -15.29 17.07 -1.77
C LEU A 78 -16.44 16.06 -1.88
N ALA A 79 -16.29 14.87 -1.29
CA ALA A 79 -17.34 13.87 -1.26
C ALA A 79 -18.56 14.30 -0.41
N THR A 80 -18.32 14.97 0.72
CA THR A 80 -19.39 15.54 1.56
C THR A 80 -20.11 16.69 0.84
N LEU A 81 -19.37 17.53 0.13
CA LEU A 81 -19.91 18.62 -0.66
C LEU A 81 -20.81 18.07 -1.78
N CYS A 82 -20.32 17.08 -2.53
CA CYS A 82 -21.12 16.37 -3.54
C CYS A 82 -22.43 15.83 -2.95
N LYS A 83 -22.36 15.18 -1.78
CA LYS A 83 -23.53 14.64 -1.09
C LYS A 83 -24.55 15.73 -0.74
N ILE A 84 -24.12 16.80 -0.06
CA ILE A 84 -25.02 17.89 0.35
C ILE A 84 -25.79 18.46 -0.83
N PHE A 85 -25.08 18.84 -1.90
CA PHE A 85 -25.70 19.47 -3.05
C PHE A 85 -26.55 18.50 -3.88
N LEU A 86 -26.14 17.23 -4.01
CA LEU A 86 -26.96 16.23 -4.66
C LEU A 86 -28.26 15.97 -3.89
N THR A 87 -28.19 15.84 -2.56
CA THR A 87 -29.38 15.69 -1.70
C THR A 87 -30.30 16.90 -1.82
N SER A 88 -29.77 18.12 -1.83
CA SER A 88 -30.58 19.33 -2.00
C SER A 88 -31.27 19.39 -3.37
N SER A 89 -30.57 19.03 -4.45
CA SER A 89 -31.16 18.95 -5.79
C SER A 89 -32.29 17.91 -5.85
N VAL A 90 -32.04 16.69 -5.37
CA VAL A 90 -33.04 15.62 -5.34
C VAL A 90 -34.21 15.98 -4.42
N GLY A 91 -33.95 16.71 -3.33
CA GLY A 91 -34.97 17.21 -2.40
C GLY A 91 -35.95 18.17 -3.08
N ILE A 92 -35.45 19.13 -3.87
CA ILE A 92 -36.31 20.04 -4.65
C ILE A 92 -37.16 19.23 -5.65
N ALA A 93 -36.56 18.30 -6.40
CA ALA A 93 -37.29 17.43 -7.31
C ALA A 93 -38.38 16.62 -6.60
N PHE A 94 -38.05 16.06 -5.43
CA PHE A 94 -38.95 15.28 -4.59
C PHE A 94 -40.16 16.11 -4.14
N THR A 95 -39.97 17.36 -3.70
CA THR A 95 -41.08 18.26 -3.35
C THR A 95 -42.05 18.46 -4.52
N GLN A 96 -41.53 18.64 -5.74
CA GLN A 96 -42.37 18.83 -6.93
C GLN A 96 -43.17 17.57 -7.28
N ILE A 97 -42.59 16.40 -7.07
CA ILE A 97 -43.26 15.12 -7.26
C ILE A 97 -44.34 14.88 -6.20
N ILE A 98 -44.09 15.22 -4.93
CA ILE A 98 -45.14 15.15 -3.89
C ILE A 98 -46.35 16.00 -4.30
N TRP A 99 -46.12 17.25 -4.72
CA TRP A 99 -47.21 18.13 -5.12
C TRP A 99 -47.95 17.65 -6.36
N LYS A 100 -47.26 16.97 -7.29
CA LYS A 100 -47.91 16.28 -8.41
C LYS A 100 -48.83 15.17 -7.90
N ILE A 101 -48.33 14.31 -7.02
CA ILE A 101 -49.09 13.19 -6.45
C ILE A 101 -50.30 13.69 -5.66
N ALA A 102 -50.11 14.71 -4.81
CA ALA A 102 -51.19 15.32 -4.02
C ALA A 102 -52.33 15.85 -4.90
N ARG A 103 -52.04 16.29 -6.14
CA ARG A 103 -53.02 16.75 -7.12
C ARG A 103 -53.75 15.62 -7.85
N GLU A 104 -53.11 14.47 -8.00
CA GLU A 104 -53.60 13.36 -8.84
C GLU A 104 -54.23 12.22 -8.05
N ARG A 105 -53.84 12.05 -6.78
CA ARG A 105 -54.19 10.89 -5.96
C ARG A 105 -54.97 11.31 -4.71
N LEU A 106 -55.87 10.43 -4.28
CA LEU A 106 -56.61 10.55 -3.03
C LEU A 106 -55.90 9.68 -1.97
N LEU A 107 -55.20 10.32 -1.04
CA LEU A 107 -54.32 9.67 -0.06
C LEU A 107 -54.85 9.84 1.36
N THR A 108 -54.67 8.82 2.21
CA THR A 108 -54.97 8.99 3.65
C THR A 108 -54.10 10.05 4.30
N ILE A 109 -54.60 10.73 5.33
CA ILE A 109 -53.83 11.73 6.11
C ILE A 109 -52.53 11.12 6.66
N SER A 110 -52.60 9.87 7.14
CA SER A 110 -51.42 9.11 7.59
C SER A 110 -50.38 8.92 6.48
N SER A 111 -50.83 8.55 5.27
CA SER A 111 -49.95 8.38 4.12
C SER A 111 -49.38 9.72 3.63
N LEU A 112 -50.14 10.81 3.67
CA LEU A 112 -49.63 12.16 3.37
C LEU A 112 -48.54 12.58 4.36
N ASP A 113 -48.77 12.44 5.67
CA ASP A 113 -47.78 12.75 6.71
C ASP A 113 -46.49 11.92 6.55
N THR A 114 -46.65 10.62 6.28
CA THR A 114 -45.54 9.71 6.00
C THR A 114 -44.79 10.13 4.72
N LEU A 115 -45.49 10.58 3.68
CA LEU A 115 -44.91 11.00 2.40
C LEU A 115 -44.11 12.31 2.55
N PHE A 116 -44.64 13.32 3.25
CA PHE A 116 -43.94 14.59 3.52
C PHE A 116 -42.73 14.43 4.45
N SER A 117 -42.66 13.32 5.19
CA SER A 117 -41.51 12.98 6.03
C SER A 117 -40.57 11.93 5.42
N ALA A 118 -40.81 11.45 4.19
CA ALA A 118 -40.10 10.31 3.59
C ALA A 118 -38.58 10.50 3.39
N THR A 119 -38.12 11.74 3.26
CA THR A 119 -36.67 12.07 3.18
C THR A 119 -36.00 12.17 4.55
N ARG A 120 -36.79 12.19 5.63
CA ARG A 120 -36.34 12.29 7.03
C ARG A 120 -36.59 11.01 7.82
N THR A 121 -37.61 10.23 7.44
CA THR A 121 -37.94 8.94 8.07
C THR A 121 -38.11 7.83 7.01
N PRO A 122 -37.70 6.59 7.31
CA PRO A 122 -37.77 5.48 6.35
C PRO A 122 -39.16 4.85 6.23
N TRP A 123 -40.11 5.23 7.10
CA TRP A 123 -41.42 4.59 7.21
C TRP A 123 -42.27 4.68 5.93
N ALA A 124 -42.00 5.66 5.07
CA ALA A 124 -42.64 5.77 3.77
C ALA A 124 -42.42 4.54 2.87
N LEU A 125 -41.29 3.83 3.03
CA LEU A 125 -40.94 2.65 2.23
C LEU A 125 -41.73 1.40 2.62
N VAL A 126 -42.40 1.41 3.77
CA VAL A 126 -43.16 0.26 4.30
C VAL A 126 -44.68 0.48 4.18
N ASN A 127 -45.12 1.72 3.88
CA ASN A 127 -46.54 2.03 3.73
C ASN A 127 -47.08 1.47 2.40
N GLY A 128 -47.99 0.49 2.49
CA GLY A 128 -48.59 -0.18 1.33
C GLY A 128 -49.38 0.75 0.39
N GLU A 129 -50.05 1.78 0.93
CA GLU A 129 -50.76 2.76 0.10
C GLU A 129 -49.79 3.60 -0.74
N LEU A 130 -48.67 4.03 -0.13
CA LEU A 130 -47.61 4.78 -0.82
C LEU A 130 -46.85 3.93 -1.84
N LEU A 131 -46.59 2.65 -1.53
CA LEU A 131 -45.95 1.73 -2.47
C LEU A 131 -46.78 1.51 -3.74
N LEU A 132 -48.11 1.61 -3.64
CA LEU A 132 -48.99 1.48 -4.80
C LEU A 132 -49.13 2.81 -5.56
N GLN A 133 -49.30 3.93 -4.85
CA GLN A 133 -49.72 5.20 -5.46
C GLN A 133 -48.58 6.22 -5.66
N ALA A 134 -47.46 6.12 -4.95
CA ALA A 134 -46.40 7.13 -4.85
C ALA A 134 -44.99 6.59 -5.20
N LYS A 135 -44.90 5.55 -6.04
CA LYS A 135 -43.65 4.83 -6.39
C LYS A 135 -42.47 5.74 -6.75
N VAL A 136 -42.71 6.77 -7.58
CA VAL A 136 -41.65 7.68 -8.03
C VAL A 136 -41.11 8.53 -6.88
N ALA A 137 -41.97 9.00 -5.98
CA ALA A 137 -41.54 9.74 -4.79
C ALA A 137 -40.73 8.86 -3.84
N LEU A 138 -41.16 7.60 -3.65
CA LEU A 138 -40.41 6.63 -2.84
C LEU A 138 -39.04 6.35 -3.42
N LEU A 139 -38.92 6.22 -4.75
CA LEU A 139 -37.62 6.04 -5.41
C LEU A 139 -36.67 7.22 -5.12
N LEU A 140 -37.15 8.47 -5.25
CA LEU A 140 -36.33 9.65 -4.93
C LEU A 140 -35.95 9.70 -3.43
N ALA A 141 -36.88 9.36 -2.54
CA ALA A 141 -36.59 9.27 -1.11
C ALA A 141 -35.50 8.24 -0.81
N THR A 142 -35.59 7.05 -1.43
CA THR A 142 -34.55 6.01 -1.33
C THR A 142 -33.19 6.52 -1.80
N VAL A 143 -33.13 7.29 -2.89
CA VAL A 143 -31.88 7.91 -3.36
C VAL A 143 -31.28 8.82 -2.29
N VAL A 144 -32.11 9.66 -1.63
CA VAL A 144 -31.67 10.53 -0.52
C VAL A 144 -31.05 9.71 0.62
N TRP A 145 -31.65 8.57 0.98
CA TRP A 145 -31.12 7.67 2.01
C TRP A 145 -29.77 7.05 1.69
N PHE A 146 -29.45 6.84 0.40
CA PHE A 146 -28.17 6.29 -0.05
C PHE A 146 -27.09 7.34 -0.29
N THR A 147 -27.43 8.63 -0.36
CA THR A 147 -26.42 9.70 -0.53
C THR A 147 -25.28 9.69 0.51
N PRO A 148 -25.47 9.31 1.79
CA PRO A 148 -24.38 9.20 2.76
C PRO A 148 -23.29 8.18 2.39
N LEU A 149 -23.53 7.27 1.45
CA LEU A 149 -22.49 6.34 0.97
C LEU A 149 -21.40 7.04 0.16
N ILE A 150 -21.69 8.20 -0.46
CA ILE A 150 -20.71 8.96 -1.24
C ILE A 150 -19.48 9.33 -0.40
N PRO A 151 -19.59 10.05 0.73
CA PRO A 151 -18.44 10.39 1.56
C PRO A 151 -17.80 9.19 2.28
N VAL A 152 -18.49 8.06 2.37
CA VAL A 152 -17.94 6.84 2.97
C VAL A 152 -17.04 6.10 1.97
N LEU A 153 -17.48 5.98 0.71
CA LEU A 153 -16.82 5.13 -0.28
C LEU A 153 -15.83 5.91 -1.17
N ALA A 154 -16.13 7.16 -1.52
CA ALA A 154 -15.30 7.92 -2.47
C ALA A 154 -13.84 8.14 -1.99
N PRO A 155 -13.56 8.48 -0.72
CA PRO A 155 -12.18 8.64 -0.25
C PRO A 155 -11.35 7.36 -0.32
N GLY A 156 -12.00 6.18 -0.31
CA GLY A 156 -11.32 4.88 -0.43
C GLY A 156 -10.74 4.59 -1.81
N SER A 157 -10.99 5.44 -2.81
CA SER A 157 -10.39 5.33 -4.15
C SER A 157 -8.91 5.70 -4.20
N LEU A 158 -8.36 6.31 -3.15
CA LEU A 158 -6.97 6.72 -3.05
C LEU A 158 -6.30 5.97 -1.90
N THR A 159 -5.25 5.21 -2.21
CA THR A 159 -4.52 4.42 -1.22
C THR A 159 -3.01 4.64 -1.33
N VAL A 160 -2.25 4.14 -0.35
CA VAL A 160 -0.79 4.17 -0.38
C VAL A 160 -0.30 2.76 -0.70
N SER A 161 0.41 2.61 -1.82
CA SER A 161 1.02 1.36 -2.24
C SER A 161 2.55 1.46 -2.19
N LEU A 162 3.22 0.33 -2.06
CA LEU A 162 4.69 0.27 -2.12
C LEU A 162 5.11 0.05 -3.57
N LYS A 163 5.93 0.96 -4.09
CA LYS A 163 6.49 0.84 -5.44
C LYS A 163 8.00 0.64 -5.33
N THR A 164 8.48 -0.48 -5.86
CA THR A 164 9.92 -0.77 -5.96
C THR A 164 10.46 -0.26 -7.28
N THR A 165 11.44 0.65 -7.22
CA THR A 165 12.14 1.17 -8.40
C THR A 165 13.57 0.67 -8.39
N SER A 166 14.02 0.10 -9.50
CA SER A 166 15.41 -0.30 -9.69
C SER A 166 16.18 0.83 -10.37
N THR A 167 17.23 1.31 -9.69
CA THR A 167 18.11 2.36 -10.21
C THR A 167 19.53 1.83 -10.33
N LYS A 168 20.22 2.25 -11.40
CA LYS A 168 21.64 2.00 -11.59
C LYS A 168 22.43 3.19 -11.08
N MET A 169 23.43 2.94 -10.25
CA MET A 169 24.33 3.98 -9.74
C MET A 169 25.76 3.46 -9.66
N MET A 170 26.73 4.36 -9.83
CA MET A 170 28.14 4.05 -9.63
C MET A 170 28.47 4.14 -8.13
N VAL A 171 29.02 3.06 -7.57
CA VAL A 171 29.42 2.99 -6.16
C VAL A 171 30.85 2.46 -6.09
N GLU A 172 31.66 3.03 -5.20
CA GLU A 172 32.97 2.49 -4.86
C GLU A 172 32.79 1.23 -4.00
N ILE A 173 33.20 0.08 -4.53
CA ILE A 173 33.17 -1.20 -3.82
C ILE A 173 34.59 -1.69 -3.55
N PRO A 174 34.85 -2.36 -2.41
CA PRO A 174 36.14 -2.98 -2.15
C PRO A 174 36.32 -4.20 -3.07
N ASN A 175 37.40 -4.21 -3.86
CA ASN A 175 37.79 -5.31 -4.71
C ASN A 175 39.15 -5.89 -4.27
N LEU A 176 39.32 -7.20 -4.44
CA LEU A 176 40.56 -7.89 -4.08
C LEU A 176 41.65 -7.54 -5.10
N ALA A 177 42.75 -6.97 -4.60
CA ALA A 177 43.91 -6.60 -5.39
C ALA A 177 45.17 -7.25 -4.77
N ILE A 178 45.21 -8.59 -4.81
CA ILE A 178 46.35 -9.38 -4.37
C ILE A 178 47.42 -9.30 -5.47
N TYR A 179 48.50 -8.56 -5.21
CA TYR A 179 49.64 -8.44 -6.13
C TYR A 179 50.74 -9.44 -5.76
N ASP A 180 51.63 -9.76 -6.70
CA ASP A 180 52.91 -10.40 -6.36
C ASP A 180 53.73 -9.43 -5.50
N ASP A 181 53.93 -9.78 -4.23
CA ASP A 181 54.32 -8.91 -3.10
C ASP A 181 55.78 -8.40 -3.16
N SER A 182 56.39 -8.39 -4.33
CA SER A 182 57.75 -7.87 -4.58
C SER A 182 57.94 -6.37 -4.32
N ASN A 183 56.89 -5.62 -3.97
CA ASN A 183 56.90 -4.15 -3.76
C ASN A 183 56.09 -3.71 -2.52
N ILE A 184 56.25 -4.40 -1.37
CA ILE A 184 55.58 -4.06 -0.08
C ILE A 184 55.88 -2.64 0.44
N THR A 185 56.86 -1.95 -0.12
CA THR A 185 57.10 -0.55 0.20
C THR A 185 56.08 0.35 -0.49
N SER A 186 54.96 0.69 0.17
CA SER A 186 54.41 2.08 0.26
C SER A 186 52.88 2.28 0.23
N GLN A 187 52.01 1.26 0.19
CA GLN A 187 50.58 1.53 -0.11
C GLN A 187 49.53 1.18 0.96
N ALA A 188 49.87 0.51 2.06
CA ALA A 188 48.89 0.24 3.11
C ALA A 188 48.63 1.51 3.96
N PRO A 189 47.39 2.05 4.01
CA PRO A 189 47.06 3.19 4.89
C PRO A 189 47.32 2.84 6.36
N ALA A 190 47.81 3.79 7.15
CA ALA A 190 48.02 3.59 8.58
C ALA A 190 46.71 3.15 9.27
N GLY A 191 46.69 1.95 9.86
CA GLY A 191 45.51 1.37 10.53
C GLY A 191 44.81 0.24 9.76
N SER A 192 45.23 -0.10 8.54
CA SER A 192 44.70 -1.27 7.81
C SER A 192 45.06 -2.59 8.50
N LEU A 193 44.13 -3.55 8.47
CA LEU A 193 44.39 -4.94 8.82
C LEU A 193 45.15 -5.62 7.68
N GLU A 194 46.11 -6.48 8.03
CA GLU A 194 46.84 -7.28 7.03
C GLU A 194 46.34 -8.72 7.08
N PHE A 195 46.35 -9.45 5.98
CA PHE A 195 46.02 -10.90 5.99
C PHE A 195 47.21 -11.74 6.46
N VAL A 196 48.41 -11.24 6.20
CA VAL A 196 49.68 -11.85 6.55
C VAL A 196 50.42 -10.97 7.54
N SER A 197 51.25 -11.56 8.37
CA SER A 197 52.19 -10.86 9.24
C SER A 197 53.56 -10.86 8.57
N TYR A 198 54.23 -9.71 8.55
CA TYR A 198 55.60 -9.61 8.07
C TYR A 198 56.46 -8.75 9.00
N SER A 199 57.77 -8.96 8.96
CA SER A 199 58.74 -8.06 9.58
C SER A 199 59.36 -7.15 8.53
N LEU A 200 59.60 -5.88 8.87
CA LEU A 200 60.32 -4.95 8.03
C LEU A 200 61.72 -4.73 8.61
N GLN A 201 62.74 -5.17 7.87
CA GLN A 201 64.12 -4.84 8.17
C GLN A 201 64.51 -3.57 7.40
N VAL A 202 64.60 -2.45 8.13
CA VAL A 202 64.97 -1.15 7.54
C VAL A 202 66.49 -0.96 7.62
N GLY A 203 67.20 -1.27 6.53
CA GLY A 203 68.63 -1.08 6.36
C GLY A 203 68.98 -0.16 5.17
N LYS A 204 69.99 -0.53 4.38
CA LYS A 204 70.27 0.11 3.06
C LYS A 204 69.24 -0.24 1.99
N GLN A 205 68.50 -1.31 2.20
CA GLN A 205 67.32 -1.75 1.44
C GLN A 205 66.23 -2.11 2.46
N VAL A 206 64.97 -1.98 2.07
CA VAL A 206 63.83 -2.49 2.85
C VAL A 206 63.61 -3.93 2.43
N LEU A 207 63.87 -4.85 3.34
CA LEU A 207 63.56 -6.27 3.17
C LEU A 207 62.35 -6.59 4.05
N ALA A 208 61.33 -7.19 3.46
CA ALA A 208 60.14 -7.63 4.15
C ALA A 208 60.18 -9.16 4.22
N ASP A 209 60.12 -9.70 5.44
CA ASP A 209 60.14 -11.15 5.68
C ASP A 209 58.76 -11.61 6.15
N TYR A 210 58.19 -12.59 5.46
CA TYR A 210 56.95 -13.24 5.88
C TYR A 210 57.13 -13.95 7.23
N LEU A 211 56.21 -13.73 8.17
CA LEU A 211 56.23 -14.33 9.51
C LEU A 211 55.12 -15.37 9.73
N GLY A 212 54.11 -15.42 8.85
CA GLY A 212 52.92 -16.25 9.02
C GLY A 212 51.62 -15.50 8.73
N PRO A 213 50.45 -16.16 8.84
CA PRO A 213 49.15 -15.52 8.75
C PRO A 213 48.95 -14.52 9.90
N SER A 214 48.23 -13.42 9.67
CA SER A 214 47.87 -12.47 10.72
C SER A 214 46.70 -12.99 11.57
N GLY A 215 46.40 -12.32 12.69
CA GLY A 215 45.19 -12.61 13.46
C GLY A 215 43.89 -12.47 12.65
N ALA A 216 43.83 -11.51 11.72
CA ALA A 216 42.69 -11.35 10.82
C ALA A 216 42.65 -12.44 9.75
N GLY A 217 43.81 -12.82 9.17
CA GLY A 217 43.91 -13.92 8.22
C GLY A 217 43.47 -15.25 8.83
N LEU A 218 43.96 -15.57 10.03
CA LEU A 218 43.53 -16.76 10.78
C LEU A 218 42.03 -16.74 11.06
N ALA A 219 41.45 -15.60 11.46
CA ALA A 219 40.03 -15.48 11.70
C ALA A 219 39.20 -15.76 10.44
N ILE A 220 39.58 -15.19 9.29
CA ILE A 220 38.89 -15.40 8.00
C ILE A 220 38.96 -16.88 7.60
N ILE A 221 40.16 -17.48 7.67
CA ILE A 221 40.38 -18.86 7.25
C ILE A 221 39.59 -19.82 8.14
N TYR A 222 39.75 -19.74 9.46
CA TYR A 222 39.05 -20.64 10.38
C TYR A 222 37.53 -20.46 10.34
N GLN A 223 37.02 -19.24 10.26
CA GLN A 223 35.57 -19.04 10.12
C GLN A 223 35.04 -19.67 8.85
N SER A 224 35.74 -19.53 7.72
CA SER A 224 35.33 -20.13 6.44
C SER A 224 35.38 -21.67 6.48
N ILE A 225 36.38 -22.25 7.16
CA ILE A 225 36.51 -23.71 7.33
C ILE A 225 35.37 -24.25 8.19
N PHE A 226 35.14 -23.69 9.37
CA PHE A 226 34.20 -24.26 10.35
C PHE A 226 32.74 -23.86 10.13
N GLN A 227 32.46 -22.68 9.57
CA GLN A 227 31.07 -22.21 9.36
C GLN A 227 30.45 -22.69 8.05
N ASN A 228 31.24 -23.29 7.14
CA ASN A 228 30.79 -23.76 5.83
C ASN A 228 29.99 -22.72 5.04
N ASN A 229 30.34 -21.45 5.18
CA ASN A 229 29.71 -20.35 4.47
C ASN A 229 30.75 -19.28 4.19
N ILE A 230 30.48 -18.51 3.14
CA ILE A 230 31.20 -17.28 2.88
C ILE A 230 30.83 -16.30 4.01
N ILE A 231 31.83 -15.65 4.60
CA ILE A 231 31.61 -14.68 5.67
C ILE A 231 30.79 -13.51 5.12
N ASN A 232 29.71 -13.15 5.82
CA ASN A 232 28.84 -12.06 5.41
C ASN A 232 29.62 -10.75 5.38
N SER A 233 29.64 -10.13 4.21
CA SER A 233 30.26 -8.83 3.99
C SER A 233 29.25 -7.69 4.12
N PRO A 234 29.65 -6.48 4.55
CA PRO A 234 28.75 -5.34 4.65
C PRO A 234 28.30 -4.86 3.26
N SER A 235 27.04 -4.48 3.13
CA SER A 235 26.51 -3.94 1.88
C SER A 235 27.02 -2.51 1.62
N PRO A 236 27.60 -2.23 0.44
CA PRO A 236 28.10 -0.89 0.11
C PRO A 236 26.99 0.08 -0.33
N CYS A 237 25.77 -0.41 -0.58
CA CYS A 237 24.72 0.30 -1.32
C CYS A 237 23.33 0.26 -0.66
N GLY A 238 23.25 -0.09 0.63
CA GLY A 238 22.00 -0.19 1.39
C GLY A 238 21.44 -1.61 1.47
N LEU A 239 20.14 -1.76 1.74
CA LEU A 239 19.55 -3.07 2.07
C LEU A 239 19.37 -4.00 0.87
N ASN A 240 19.12 -3.43 -0.32
CA ASN A 240 18.81 -4.15 -1.55
C ASN A 240 19.70 -3.68 -2.69
N CYS A 241 20.78 -4.41 -2.95
CA CYS A 241 21.63 -4.09 -4.08
C CYS A 241 22.34 -5.30 -4.67
N THR A 242 22.58 -5.24 -5.98
CA THR A 242 23.19 -6.32 -6.74
C THR A 242 24.24 -5.74 -7.68
N PHE A 243 25.43 -6.35 -7.68
CA PHE A 243 26.53 -5.95 -8.56
C PHE A 243 27.40 -7.14 -8.94
N ALA A 244 28.03 -7.02 -10.11
CA ALA A 244 29.04 -7.96 -10.58
C ALA A 244 30.43 -7.48 -10.14
N GLN A 245 31.29 -8.41 -9.74
CA GLN A 245 32.63 -8.15 -9.27
C GLN A 245 33.57 -9.23 -9.78
N SER A 246 34.74 -8.82 -10.24
CA SER A 246 35.74 -9.69 -10.85
C SER A 246 37.12 -9.42 -10.26
N PHE A 247 37.82 -10.47 -9.80
CA PHE A 247 39.18 -10.37 -9.24
C PHE A 247 39.96 -11.67 -9.41
N THR A 248 41.29 -11.58 -9.33
CA THR A 248 42.19 -12.75 -9.33
C THR A 248 42.75 -12.98 -7.93
N ALA A 249 42.72 -14.22 -7.46
CA ALA A 249 43.18 -14.59 -6.13
C ALA A 249 43.55 -16.09 -6.04
N PRO A 250 44.33 -16.52 -5.03
CA PRO A 250 44.73 -17.91 -4.88
C PRO A 250 43.56 -18.81 -4.45
N SER A 251 43.50 -20.03 -4.99
CA SER A 251 42.56 -21.09 -4.59
C SER A 251 43.16 -22.45 -4.93
N TYR A 252 42.74 -23.52 -4.23
CA TYR A 252 43.17 -24.87 -4.59
C TYR A 252 42.45 -25.38 -5.83
N LYS A 253 43.24 -26.09 -6.65
CA LYS A 253 42.77 -27.00 -7.68
C LYS A 253 43.34 -28.37 -7.35
N CYS A 254 42.48 -29.36 -7.26
CA CYS A 254 42.83 -30.72 -6.89
C CYS A 254 42.60 -31.66 -8.08
N GLU A 255 43.60 -32.49 -8.39
CA GLU A 255 43.58 -33.41 -9.53
C GLU A 255 43.91 -34.82 -9.04
N ASP A 256 43.33 -35.84 -9.70
CA ASP A 256 43.64 -37.22 -9.34
C ASP A 256 45.04 -37.56 -9.86
N VAL A 257 45.84 -38.23 -9.03
CA VAL A 257 47.21 -38.60 -9.37
C VAL A 257 47.22 -40.03 -9.87
N ASP A 258 47.80 -40.24 -11.06
CA ASP A 258 48.05 -41.59 -11.56
C ASP A 258 49.15 -42.24 -10.68
N PRO A 259 48.97 -43.49 -10.20
CA PRO A 259 50.01 -44.23 -9.48
C PRO A 259 51.38 -44.29 -10.19
N THR A 260 51.40 -44.11 -11.51
CA THR A 260 52.61 -44.12 -12.34
C THR A 260 53.20 -42.73 -12.63
N ASP A 261 52.62 -41.65 -12.07
CA ASP A 261 53.12 -40.29 -12.26
C ASP A 261 54.56 -40.17 -11.71
N PRO A 262 55.56 -39.83 -12.56
CA PRO A 262 56.95 -39.69 -12.14
C PRO A 262 57.17 -38.54 -11.15
N GLU A 263 56.25 -37.58 -11.03
CA GLU A 263 56.29 -36.52 -10.01
C GLU A 263 55.70 -36.96 -8.66
N ALA A 264 55.16 -38.19 -8.55
CA ALA A 264 54.53 -38.66 -7.33
C ALA A 264 55.54 -38.91 -6.20
N PRO A 265 55.13 -38.73 -4.91
CA PRO A 265 56.04 -38.83 -3.76
C PRO A 265 56.76 -40.18 -3.66
N TRP A 266 56.06 -41.27 -3.97
CA TRP A 266 56.58 -42.64 -3.92
C TRP A 266 57.56 -42.99 -5.06
N CYS A 267 57.72 -42.12 -6.06
CA CYS A 267 58.68 -42.29 -7.15
C CYS A 267 60.04 -41.63 -6.86
N TYR A 268 60.14 -40.78 -5.83
CA TYR A 268 61.41 -40.17 -5.43
C TYR A 268 62.21 -41.12 -4.51
N ALA A 269 63.22 -41.77 -5.08
CA ALA A 269 64.25 -42.44 -4.30
C ALA A 269 65.10 -41.37 -3.58
N GLU A 270 64.95 -41.28 -2.24
CA GLU A 270 65.79 -40.51 -1.31
C GLU A 270 66.27 -39.13 -1.85
N GLY A 271 65.36 -38.14 -1.90
CA GLY A 271 65.75 -36.72 -1.89
C GLY A 271 65.21 -35.81 -3.01
N GLY A 272 64.31 -36.28 -3.87
CA GLY A 272 63.59 -35.38 -4.79
C GLY A 272 62.33 -34.78 -4.16
N GLN A 273 62.06 -33.50 -4.45
CA GLN A 273 60.98 -32.72 -3.83
C GLN A 273 59.71 -32.78 -4.70
N PRO A 274 58.58 -33.29 -4.18
CA PRO A 274 57.35 -33.39 -4.95
C PRO A 274 56.61 -32.04 -5.02
N ASN A 275 56.16 -31.65 -6.22
CA ASN A 275 55.40 -30.40 -6.43
C ASN A 275 53.91 -30.55 -6.07
N GLY A 276 53.51 -30.08 -4.88
CA GLY A 276 52.10 -29.98 -4.43
C GLY A 276 51.78 -30.79 -3.17
N THR A 277 50.57 -30.62 -2.63
CA THR A 277 50.11 -31.39 -1.47
C THR A 277 49.38 -32.64 -1.94
N TYR A 278 49.93 -33.82 -1.61
CA TYR A 278 49.35 -35.11 -1.94
C TYR A 278 48.51 -35.61 -0.77
N LEU A 279 47.33 -36.10 -1.10
CA LEU A 279 46.34 -36.53 -0.14
C LEU A 279 45.80 -37.88 -0.59
N ASP A 280 45.90 -38.87 0.29
CA ASP A 280 45.28 -40.15 0.07
C ASP A 280 43.79 -40.09 0.45
N ALA A 281 42.93 -40.57 -0.45
CA ALA A 281 41.52 -40.83 -0.16
C ALA A 281 41.39 -42.31 0.26
N PRO A 282 41.44 -42.65 1.57
CA PRO A 282 41.45 -44.03 2.04
C PRO A 282 40.17 -44.81 1.65
N HIS A 283 39.08 -44.11 1.33
CA HIS A 283 37.82 -44.74 0.90
C HIS A 283 37.81 -45.20 -0.55
N GLU A 284 38.67 -44.65 -1.41
CA GLU A 284 38.65 -44.89 -2.86
C GLU A 284 39.96 -45.48 -3.38
N ASN A 285 40.99 -45.63 -2.53
CA ASN A 285 42.36 -45.97 -2.95
C ASN A 285 42.88 -45.04 -4.06
N ILE A 286 42.47 -43.77 -4.04
CA ILE A 286 42.88 -42.75 -4.99
C ILE A 286 43.69 -41.72 -4.22
N THR A 287 44.89 -41.42 -4.71
CA THR A 287 45.66 -40.26 -4.27
C THR A 287 45.30 -39.08 -5.15
N PHE A 288 45.02 -37.93 -4.56
CA PHE A 288 44.80 -36.69 -5.30
C PHE A 288 45.80 -35.63 -4.84
N ARG A 289 46.21 -34.77 -5.77
CA ARG A 289 47.17 -33.69 -5.55
C ARG A 289 46.44 -32.37 -5.63
N CYS A 290 46.53 -31.57 -4.58
CA CYS A 290 46.06 -30.19 -4.56
C CYS A 290 47.24 -29.23 -4.75
N ARG A 291 47.11 -28.33 -5.72
CA ARG A 291 48.06 -27.23 -5.96
C ARG A 291 47.34 -25.89 -5.80
N MET A 292 48.08 -24.86 -5.37
CA MET A 292 47.56 -23.50 -5.37
C MET A 292 47.58 -22.94 -6.79
N TRP A 293 46.48 -22.32 -7.22
CA TRP A 293 46.35 -21.70 -8.53
C TRP A 293 45.94 -20.25 -8.41
N SER A 294 46.50 -19.41 -9.27
CA SER A 294 45.95 -18.09 -9.56
C SER A 294 44.61 -18.28 -10.26
N THR A 295 43.53 -17.89 -9.58
CA THR A 295 42.15 -18.18 -9.99
C THR A 295 41.40 -16.87 -10.20
N GLN A 296 40.72 -16.74 -11.33
CA GLN A 296 39.83 -15.62 -11.63
C GLN A 296 38.43 -15.93 -11.11
N PHE A 297 37.90 -15.04 -10.30
CA PHE A 297 36.56 -15.10 -9.73
C PHE A 297 35.70 -14.09 -10.45
N ASP A 298 34.60 -14.54 -11.06
CA ASP A 298 33.57 -13.68 -11.65
C ASP A 298 32.27 -13.89 -10.87
N LEU A 299 32.01 -12.97 -9.94
CA LEU A 299 30.98 -13.11 -8.92
C LEU A 299 29.88 -12.07 -9.11
N THR A 300 28.65 -12.46 -8.81
CA THR A 300 27.52 -11.58 -8.58
C THR A 300 27.20 -11.59 -7.10
N ARG A 301 27.36 -10.44 -6.45
CA ARG A 301 27.01 -10.22 -5.04
C ARG A 301 25.64 -9.57 -5.00
N SER A 302 24.72 -10.19 -4.26
CA SER A 302 23.37 -9.68 -4.06
C SER A 302 23.09 -9.54 -2.58
N TYR A 303 22.51 -8.40 -2.21
CA TYR A 303 22.00 -8.09 -0.89
C TYR A 303 20.51 -7.97 -1.00
N THR A 304 19.78 -8.78 -0.24
CA THR A 304 18.32 -8.72 -0.17
C THR A 304 17.91 -8.66 1.29
N ASN A 305 17.35 -7.52 1.72
CA ASN A 305 17.00 -7.26 3.12
C ASN A 305 18.16 -7.54 4.10
N GLY A 306 19.40 -7.22 3.69
CA GLY A 306 20.60 -7.45 4.48
C GLY A 306 21.16 -8.88 4.45
N ILE A 307 20.52 -9.82 3.75
CA ILE A 307 21.08 -11.15 3.49
C ILE A 307 22.04 -11.06 2.31
N HIS A 308 23.30 -11.44 2.54
CA HIS A 308 24.35 -11.48 1.53
C HIS A 308 24.35 -12.84 0.82
N VAL A 309 24.21 -12.82 -0.50
CA VAL A 309 24.29 -14.00 -1.36
C VAL A 309 25.37 -13.77 -2.40
N VAL A 310 26.24 -14.75 -2.57
CA VAL A 310 27.28 -14.76 -3.60
C VAL A 310 26.96 -15.89 -4.57
N SER A 311 27.00 -15.58 -5.86
CA SER A 311 26.88 -16.57 -6.94
C SER A 311 27.89 -16.24 -8.03
N GLY A 312 28.44 -17.23 -8.72
CA GLY A 312 29.45 -16.97 -9.75
C GLY A 312 30.19 -18.22 -10.15
N ASN A 313 31.18 -18.04 -11.01
CA ASN A 313 32.10 -19.09 -11.45
C ASN A 313 33.54 -18.71 -11.15
N THR A 314 34.38 -19.73 -11.08
CA THR A 314 35.83 -19.61 -10.90
C THR A 314 36.53 -20.22 -12.11
N THR A 315 37.59 -19.56 -12.58
CA THR A 315 38.41 -20.06 -13.68
C THR A 315 39.88 -20.06 -13.28
N TYR A 316 40.50 -21.24 -13.30
CA TYR A 316 41.91 -21.41 -12.94
C TYR A 316 42.82 -20.93 -14.09
N LYS A 317 43.74 -20.01 -13.82
CA LYS A 317 44.65 -19.43 -14.84
C LYS A 317 45.98 -20.19 -14.92
N TYR A 318 46.78 -20.15 -13.85
CA TYR A 318 48.11 -20.78 -13.79
C TYR A 318 48.43 -21.24 -12.36
N PRO A 319 49.22 -22.32 -12.19
CA PRO A 319 49.68 -22.77 -10.88
C PRO A 319 50.64 -21.74 -10.27
N ILE A 320 50.57 -21.58 -8.94
CA ILE A 320 51.51 -20.74 -8.18
C ILE A 320 52.68 -21.64 -7.77
N GLU A 321 53.83 -21.45 -8.41
CA GLU A 321 55.03 -22.28 -8.21
C GLU A 321 55.94 -21.77 -7.08
N ASP A 322 55.97 -20.45 -6.86
CA ASP A 322 56.77 -19.80 -5.81
C ASP A 322 55.86 -19.15 -4.76
N PHE A 323 55.90 -19.69 -3.54
CA PHE A 323 55.16 -19.13 -2.40
C PHE A 323 55.83 -17.87 -1.84
N PHE A 324 57.14 -17.71 -2.01
CA PHE A 324 57.89 -16.56 -1.46
C PHE A 324 57.46 -15.22 -2.08
N THR A 325 56.86 -15.24 -3.28
CA THR A 325 56.35 -14.05 -3.96
C THR A 325 54.85 -13.83 -3.74
N ASN A 326 54.14 -14.81 -3.19
CA ASN A 326 52.69 -14.76 -2.97
C ASN A 326 52.34 -15.18 -1.54
N TRP A 327 52.54 -14.26 -0.59
CA TRP A 327 52.34 -14.54 0.84
C TRP A 327 50.89 -14.85 1.18
N THR A 328 49.93 -14.35 0.39
CA THR A 328 48.52 -14.70 0.58
C THR A 328 48.27 -16.17 0.29
N ALA A 329 48.84 -16.68 -0.80
CA ALA A 329 48.84 -18.11 -1.09
C ALA A 329 49.56 -18.88 0.02
N GLU A 330 50.76 -18.45 0.42
CA GLU A 330 51.53 -19.11 1.49
C GLU A 330 50.73 -19.20 2.80
N ALA A 331 50.10 -18.12 3.23
CA ALA A 331 49.28 -18.08 4.44
C ALA A 331 48.05 -18.99 4.38
N ILE A 332 47.33 -19.03 3.25
CA ILE A 332 46.20 -19.96 3.07
C ILE A 332 46.72 -21.40 3.12
N HIS A 333 47.84 -21.68 2.45
CA HIS A 333 48.45 -23.00 2.41
C HIS A 333 48.83 -23.50 3.80
N GLU A 334 49.56 -22.68 4.55
CA GLU A 334 50.02 -22.95 5.91
C GLU A 334 48.88 -23.27 6.88
N VAL A 335 47.80 -22.48 6.84
CA VAL A 335 46.64 -22.73 7.72
C VAL A 335 45.87 -23.97 7.28
N MET A 336 45.73 -24.20 5.98
CA MET A 336 45.12 -25.44 5.47
C MET A 336 45.94 -26.67 5.90
N LEU A 337 47.27 -26.64 5.79
CA LEU A 337 48.14 -27.73 6.23
C LEU A 337 48.04 -27.98 7.73
N SER A 338 48.10 -26.94 8.56
CA SER A 338 48.00 -27.09 10.02
C SER A 338 46.62 -27.56 10.48
N THR A 339 45.55 -27.19 9.77
CA THR A 339 44.18 -27.58 10.09
C THR A 339 43.88 -29.02 9.67
N PHE A 340 44.32 -29.41 8.47
CA PHE A 340 44.04 -30.74 7.92
C PHE A 340 45.15 -31.77 8.24
N GLY A 341 46.29 -31.30 8.79
CA GLY A 341 47.51 -32.03 9.12
C GLY A 341 47.35 -33.35 9.87
N GLN A 342 46.45 -33.38 10.86
CA GLN A 342 46.23 -34.56 11.70
C GLN A 342 45.29 -35.60 11.09
N THR A 343 44.33 -35.15 10.30
CA THR A 343 43.27 -36.00 9.73
C THR A 343 43.71 -36.59 8.38
N LEU A 344 44.64 -35.92 7.70
CA LEU A 344 45.23 -36.38 6.45
C LEU A 344 46.58 -37.04 6.76
N SER A 345 46.81 -38.24 6.23
CA SER A 345 48.14 -38.87 6.22
C SER A 345 49.01 -38.08 5.24
N ILE A 346 49.52 -36.94 5.69
CA ILE A 346 50.39 -36.10 4.90
C ILE A 346 51.79 -36.68 5.01
N GLU A 347 52.18 -37.47 4.01
CA GLU A 347 53.57 -37.81 3.77
C GLU A 347 54.24 -36.62 3.07
N ASP A 348 55.13 -35.93 3.82
CA ASP A 348 56.04 -34.86 3.38
C ASP A 348 55.46 -33.75 2.49
N VAL A 349 54.91 -32.71 3.12
CA VAL A 349 54.78 -31.38 2.48
C VAL A 349 56.02 -30.56 2.81
N GLN A 350 57.04 -30.66 1.96
CA GLN A 350 58.12 -29.67 1.92
C GLN A 350 57.81 -28.63 0.85
N GLY A 351 56.96 -27.66 1.19
CA GLY A 351 57.01 -26.36 0.52
C GLY A 351 58.30 -25.66 0.95
N TYR A 352 59.02 -25.04 0.02
CA TYR A 352 60.17 -24.21 0.35
C TYR A 352 59.75 -23.09 1.29
N GLY A 353 59.99 -23.27 2.59
CA GLY A 353 59.62 -22.34 3.65
C GLY A 353 59.70 -23.07 5.00
N LYS A 354 60.36 -22.48 6.00
CA LYS A 354 60.42 -23.05 7.36
C LYS A 354 59.06 -22.86 8.04
N ALA A 355 58.11 -23.72 7.70
CA ALA A 355 56.85 -23.87 8.39
C ALA A 355 57.08 -24.26 9.86
N TRP A 356 57.00 -23.28 10.78
CA TRP A 356 56.92 -23.53 12.22
C TRP A 356 55.52 -24.06 12.53
N PHE A 357 55.35 -25.38 12.69
CA PHE A 357 54.08 -25.95 13.17
C PHE A 357 54.26 -26.94 14.31
N PRO A 358 53.33 -26.97 15.29
CA PRO A 358 53.16 -28.13 16.13
C PRO A 358 52.48 -29.24 15.29
N LEU A 359 53.05 -30.45 15.32
CA LEU A 359 52.46 -31.70 14.79
C LEU A 359 51.11 -32.08 15.46
N THR A 360 50.56 -31.19 16.28
CA THR A 360 49.25 -31.30 16.88
C THR A 360 48.30 -30.31 16.20
N GLY A 361 47.90 -30.59 14.97
CA GLY A 361 46.86 -29.81 14.26
C GLY A 361 45.54 -29.70 15.04
N LEU A 362 44.64 -28.85 14.57
CA LEU A 362 43.25 -28.78 15.06
C LEU A 362 42.49 -29.94 14.43
N GLY A 363 42.38 -31.08 15.12
CA GLY A 363 41.64 -32.23 14.61
C GLY A 363 40.27 -31.84 14.03
N LEU A 364 39.93 -32.39 12.86
CA LEU A 364 38.71 -32.07 12.12
C LEU A 364 37.47 -32.83 12.62
N ASP A 365 37.58 -33.49 13.78
CA ASP A 365 36.53 -34.31 14.37
C ASP A 365 35.25 -33.46 14.59
N GLY A 366 34.14 -33.93 14.03
CA GLY A 366 32.85 -33.22 14.11
C GLY A 366 32.65 -32.10 13.07
N THR A 367 33.59 -31.91 12.15
CA THR A 367 33.42 -31.02 10.98
C THR A 367 32.89 -31.80 9.76
N ARG A 368 32.51 -31.10 8.69
CA ARG A 368 32.09 -31.73 7.42
C ARG A 368 33.20 -32.43 6.64
N PHE A 369 34.45 -32.29 7.07
CA PHE A 369 35.62 -32.81 6.36
C PHE A 369 36.04 -34.20 6.86
N ALA A 370 35.57 -34.60 8.05
CA ALA A 370 35.92 -35.86 8.68
C ALA A 370 34.69 -36.60 9.19
N GLU A 371 34.64 -37.92 8.99
CA GLU A 371 33.61 -38.80 9.50
C GLU A 371 34.17 -39.77 10.57
N PRO A 372 33.35 -40.23 11.54
CA PRO A 372 33.81 -41.13 12.58
C PRO A 372 34.28 -42.47 12.00
N TYR A 373 35.44 -42.96 12.42
CA TYR A 373 35.91 -44.28 12.00
C TYR A 373 35.09 -45.39 12.70
N PRO A 374 34.50 -46.35 11.96
CA PRO A 374 33.54 -47.31 12.53
C PRO A 374 34.16 -48.46 13.37
N TRP A 375 35.49 -48.55 13.50
CA TRP A 375 36.19 -49.66 14.18
C TRP A 375 37.12 -49.16 15.30
N PRO A 376 37.44 -49.97 16.33
CA PRO A 376 38.28 -49.51 17.43
C PRO A 376 39.74 -49.25 16.97
N THR A 377 40.24 -48.08 17.39
CA THR A 377 41.59 -47.45 17.32
C THR A 377 42.76 -48.23 16.70
N PRO A 378 43.64 -47.56 15.92
CA PRO A 378 44.27 -46.29 16.32
C PRO A 378 43.70 -44.96 15.78
N LEU A 379 42.86 -44.94 14.74
CA LEU A 379 42.33 -43.69 14.14
C LEU A 379 40.90 -43.37 14.63
N SER A 380 40.65 -42.13 15.06
CA SER A 380 39.34 -41.66 15.55
C SER A 380 38.40 -41.15 14.45
N SER A 381 38.95 -40.67 13.32
CA SER A 381 38.20 -40.14 12.19
C SER A 381 38.90 -40.41 10.85
N LEU A 382 38.12 -40.41 9.77
CA LEU A 382 38.61 -40.49 8.39
C LEU A 382 38.12 -39.30 7.56
N PRO A 383 38.86 -38.90 6.52
CA PRO A 383 38.38 -37.92 5.55
C PRO A 383 37.13 -38.40 4.79
N VAL A 384 36.19 -37.49 4.54
CA VAL A 384 34.99 -37.79 3.74
C VAL A 384 35.33 -38.07 2.27
N ARG A 385 34.49 -38.86 1.58
CA ARG A 385 34.71 -39.26 0.17
C ARG A 385 34.90 -38.09 -0.80
N ASN A 386 34.12 -37.02 -0.64
CA ASN A 386 34.17 -35.84 -1.53
C ASN A 386 35.17 -34.77 -1.06
N LEU A 387 36.18 -35.14 -0.24
CA LEU A 387 37.15 -34.20 0.32
C LEU A 387 37.83 -33.34 -0.76
N LYS A 388 38.18 -33.92 -1.91
CA LYS A 388 38.77 -33.21 -3.05
C LYS A 388 37.98 -31.94 -3.42
N SER A 389 36.68 -32.11 -3.67
CA SER A 389 35.79 -30.99 -4.02
C SER A 389 35.57 -30.03 -2.85
N LEU A 390 35.56 -30.54 -1.62
CA LEU A 390 35.41 -29.71 -0.42
C LEU A 390 36.63 -28.81 -0.16
N LEU A 391 37.84 -29.27 -0.49
CA LEU A 391 39.08 -28.49 -0.38
C LEU A 391 39.12 -27.35 -1.42
N GLU A 392 38.71 -27.63 -2.65
CA GLU A 392 38.55 -26.59 -3.67
C GLU A 392 37.48 -25.57 -3.24
N GLN A 393 36.32 -26.05 -2.77
CA GLN A 393 35.22 -25.18 -2.34
C GLN A 393 35.60 -24.33 -1.12
N VAL A 394 36.25 -24.90 -0.10
CA VAL A 394 36.60 -24.15 1.11
C VAL A 394 37.67 -23.10 0.82
N THR A 395 38.66 -23.39 -0.02
CA THR A 395 39.65 -22.37 -0.40
C THR A 395 39.03 -21.27 -1.25
N ALA A 396 38.14 -21.59 -2.19
CA ALA A 396 37.36 -20.57 -2.90
C ALA A 396 36.54 -19.71 -1.93
N ASN A 397 35.88 -20.32 -0.93
CA ASN A 397 35.12 -19.59 0.08
C ASN A 397 36.01 -18.70 0.97
N ILE A 398 37.19 -19.18 1.39
CA ILE A 398 38.17 -18.39 2.15
C ILE A 398 38.51 -17.13 1.38
N THR A 399 38.86 -17.28 0.11
CA THR A 399 39.24 -16.17 -0.76
C THR A 399 38.11 -15.16 -0.95
N ILE A 400 36.86 -15.63 -1.15
CA ILE A 400 35.70 -14.73 -1.23
C ILE A 400 35.43 -14.04 0.12
N SER A 401 35.59 -14.75 1.24
CA SER A 401 35.40 -14.23 2.60
C SER A 401 36.38 -13.12 2.97
N MET A 402 37.51 -12.99 2.25
CA MET A 402 38.41 -11.84 2.42
C MET A 402 37.70 -10.51 2.10
N LEU A 403 36.69 -10.49 1.24
CA LEU A 403 35.88 -9.30 0.94
C LEU A 403 34.97 -8.86 2.12
N ALA A 404 34.86 -9.66 3.19
CA ALA A 404 34.04 -9.34 4.35
C ALA A 404 34.67 -8.33 5.30
N TYR A 405 35.98 -8.14 5.23
CA TYR A 405 36.72 -7.26 6.12
C TYR A 405 37.26 -6.03 5.35
N PRO A 406 36.50 -4.93 5.26
CA PRO A 406 36.85 -3.79 4.40
C PRO A 406 38.14 -3.07 4.78
N GLU A 407 38.62 -3.26 6.01
CA GLU A 407 39.86 -2.67 6.54
C GLU A 407 41.14 -3.37 6.06
N LEU A 408 41.01 -4.42 5.25
CA LEU A 408 42.15 -5.19 4.75
C LEU A 408 42.98 -4.40 3.73
N SER A 409 44.31 -4.41 3.90
CA SER A 409 45.27 -3.60 3.12
C SER A 409 45.30 -3.91 1.61
N TYR A 410 44.90 -5.11 1.21
CA TYR A 410 44.88 -5.59 -0.18
C TYR A 410 43.53 -5.34 -0.88
N LEU A 411 42.60 -4.63 -0.23
CA LEU A 411 41.37 -4.17 -0.86
C LEU A 411 41.62 -2.84 -1.56
N ARG A 412 41.28 -2.79 -2.85
CA ARG A 412 41.27 -1.55 -3.64
C ARG A 412 39.83 -1.17 -3.93
N LEU A 413 39.49 0.10 -3.71
CA LEU A 413 38.19 0.64 -4.08
C LEU A 413 38.10 0.78 -5.60
N GLU A 414 37.04 0.23 -6.18
CA GLU A 414 36.75 0.29 -7.61
C GLU A 414 35.33 0.78 -7.85
N ASN A 415 35.17 1.69 -8.81
CA ASN A 415 33.88 2.23 -9.21
C ASN A 415 33.12 1.22 -10.07
N THR A 416 32.05 0.64 -9.52
CA THR A 416 31.26 -0.40 -10.19
C THR A 416 29.81 0.06 -10.36
N GLU A 417 29.19 -0.34 -11.49
CA GLU A 417 27.76 -0.14 -11.71
C GLU A 417 26.95 -1.09 -10.80
N VAL A 418 26.21 -0.51 -9.86
CA VAL A 418 25.37 -1.23 -8.91
C VAL A 418 23.91 -1.03 -9.26
N GLN A 419 23.14 -2.12 -9.24
CA GLN A 419 21.68 -2.06 -9.29
C GLN A 419 21.13 -2.01 -7.87
N THR A 420 20.49 -0.90 -7.50
CA THR A 420 19.82 -0.73 -6.21
C THR A 420 18.31 -0.83 -6.40
N ALA A 421 17.61 -1.44 -5.45
CA ALA A 421 16.15 -1.52 -5.46
C ALA A 421 15.59 -0.80 -4.24
N THR A 422 15.01 0.37 -4.47
CA THR A 422 14.40 1.20 -3.41
C THR A 422 12.89 1.02 -3.45
N THR A 423 12.31 0.71 -2.29
CA THR A 423 10.86 0.58 -2.12
C THR A 423 10.36 1.82 -1.41
N GLU A 424 9.54 2.61 -2.09
CA GLU A 424 8.96 3.85 -1.55
C GLU A 424 7.43 3.77 -1.53
N PRO A 425 6.78 4.33 -0.49
CA PRO A 425 5.33 4.49 -0.49
C PRO A 425 4.95 5.57 -1.50
N VAL A 426 4.01 5.27 -2.38
CA VAL A 426 3.45 6.21 -3.36
C VAL A 426 1.93 6.16 -3.33
N TRP A 427 1.29 7.25 -3.74
CA TRP A 427 -0.15 7.27 -3.96
C TRP A 427 -0.54 6.36 -5.13
N ASP A 428 -1.59 5.57 -4.91
CA ASP A 428 -2.21 4.67 -5.88
C ASP A 428 -3.71 4.97 -5.98
N TYR A 429 -4.13 5.37 -7.17
CA TYR A 429 -5.45 5.86 -7.48
C TYR A 429 -6.27 4.83 -8.28
N ASP A 430 -7.31 4.30 -7.65
CA ASP A 430 -8.30 3.47 -8.33
C ASP A 430 -9.41 4.33 -8.95
N ILE A 431 -9.21 4.66 -10.23
CA ILE A 431 -10.21 5.37 -11.04
C ILE A 431 -11.55 4.63 -11.12
N LYS A 432 -11.56 3.29 -11.10
CA LYS A 432 -12.78 2.50 -11.22
C LYS A 432 -13.60 2.61 -9.94
N ALA A 433 -12.97 2.52 -8.77
CA ALA A 433 -13.63 2.75 -7.49
C ALA A 433 -14.28 4.13 -7.43
N LEU A 434 -13.58 5.19 -7.87
CA LEU A 434 -14.14 6.53 -7.85
C LEU A 434 -15.29 6.71 -8.86
N LEU A 435 -15.14 6.17 -10.08
CA LEU A 435 -16.15 6.26 -11.13
C LEU A 435 -17.41 5.47 -10.78
N THR A 436 -17.29 4.33 -10.11
CA THR A 436 -18.48 3.56 -9.68
C THR A 436 -19.30 4.33 -8.65
N VAL A 437 -18.67 4.96 -7.65
CA VAL A 437 -19.39 5.73 -6.62
C VAL A 437 -20.02 6.99 -7.20
N TYR A 438 -19.22 7.86 -7.85
CA TYR A 438 -19.76 9.11 -8.39
C TYR A 438 -20.60 8.91 -9.64
N GLY A 439 -20.19 8.02 -10.56
CA GLY A 439 -20.92 7.77 -11.80
C GLY A 439 -22.34 7.24 -11.53
N THR A 440 -22.50 6.30 -10.60
CA THR A 440 -23.83 5.81 -10.22
C THR A 440 -24.66 6.91 -9.55
N ALA A 441 -24.10 7.63 -8.58
CA ALA A 441 -24.79 8.72 -7.89
C ALA A 441 -25.22 9.85 -8.84
N MET A 442 -24.35 10.27 -9.76
CA MET A 442 -24.62 11.33 -10.72
C MET A 442 -25.65 10.92 -11.77
N THR A 443 -25.62 9.66 -12.22
CA THR A 443 -26.59 9.13 -13.19
C THR A 443 -27.99 9.03 -12.57
N ILE A 444 -28.08 8.47 -11.37
CA ILE A 444 -29.34 8.38 -10.62
C ILE A 444 -29.86 9.79 -10.28
N GLY A 445 -28.97 10.68 -9.84
CA GLY A 445 -29.27 12.08 -9.56
C GLY A 445 -29.80 12.83 -10.80
N LEU A 446 -29.22 12.59 -11.97
CA LEU A 446 -29.70 13.16 -13.24
C LEU A 446 -31.12 12.69 -13.56
N GLY A 447 -31.40 11.39 -13.38
CA GLY A 447 -32.75 10.85 -13.54
C GLY A 447 -33.76 11.53 -12.61
N CYS A 448 -33.39 11.73 -11.34
CA CYS A 448 -34.23 12.44 -10.37
C CYS A 448 -34.48 13.90 -10.77
N LEU A 449 -33.45 14.59 -11.27
CA LEU A 449 -33.54 15.96 -11.78
C LEU A 449 -34.51 16.04 -12.96
N LEU A 450 -34.40 15.15 -13.95
CA LEU A 450 -35.29 15.11 -15.12
C LEU A 450 -36.75 14.86 -14.71
N LEU A 451 -36.99 13.95 -13.75
CA LEU A 451 -38.31 13.71 -13.19
C LEU A 451 -38.85 14.94 -12.44
N GLY A 452 -37.99 15.66 -11.72
CA GLY A 452 -38.33 16.92 -11.07
C GLY A 452 -38.74 18.00 -12.07
N VAL A 453 -37.95 18.20 -13.13
CA VAL A 453 -38.27 19.13 -14.22
C VAL A 453 -39.61 18.75 -14.88
N ALA A 454 -39.81 17.47 -15.18
CA ALA A 454 -41.07 16.99 -15.75
C ALA A 454 -42.27 17.23 -14.81
N ALA A 455 -42.08 17.07 -13.49
CA ALA A 455 -43.11 17.39 -12.50
C ALA A 455 -43.41 18.89 -12.44
N ILE A 456 -42.40 19.76 -12.53
CA ILE A 456 -42.57 21.23 -12.59
C ILE A 456 -43.39 21.62 -13.82
N VAL A 457 -43.03 21.10 -15.00
CA VAL A 457 -43.75 21.37 -16.26
C VAL A 457 -45.20 20.85 -16.19
N HIS A 458 -45.39 19.68 -15.56
CA HIS A 458 -46.73 19.12 -15.38
C HIS A 458 -47.59 19.97 -14.44
N ASN A 459 -47.04 20.35 -13.29
CA ASN A 459 -47.75 21.12 -12.26
C ASN A 459 -48.07 22.54 -12.72
N GLY A 460 -47.24 23.15 -13.57
CA GLY A 460 -47.41 24.52 -14.10
C GLY A 460 -47.22 25.64 -13.06
N VAL A 461 -47.08 25.25 -11.80
CA VAL A 461 -46.77 26.07 -10.63
C VAL A 461 -45.70 25.30 -9.84
N CYS A 462 -44.88 26.00 -9.07
CA CYS A 462 -43.84 25.39 -8.24
C CYS A 462 -44.18 25.63 -6.76
N PRO A 463 -45.05 24.81 -6.14
CA PRO A 463 -45.35 24.97 -4.72
C PRO A 463 -44.11 24.61 -3.91
N GLU A 464 -43.79 25.45 -2.94
CA GLU A 464 -42.72 25.19 -2.00
C GLU A 464 -43.18 24.15 -0.96
N GLY A 465 -42.23 23.40 -0.40
CA GLY A 465 -42.49 22.43 0.67
C GLY A 465 -42.51 23.07 2.06
N GLU A 466 -42.58 24.39 2.12
CA GLU A 466 -42.47 25.16 3.36
C GLU A 466 -43.79 25.21 4.13
N PHE A 467 -43.68 25.51 5.42
CA PHE A 467 -44.82 25.61 6.33
C PHE A 467 -45.93 26.52 5.80
N VAL A 468 -45.59 27.64 5.15
CA VAL A 468 -46.58 28.58 4.58
C VAL A 468 -47.40 27.93 3.46
N SER A 469 -46.77 27.13 2.61
CA SER A 469 -47.44 26.39 1.54
C SER A 469 -48.39 25.33 2.13
N ILE A 470 -47.97 24.61 3.18
CA ILE A 470 -48.82 23.66 3.89
C ILE A 470 -49.98 24.39 4.60
N LEU A 471 -49.71 25.52 5.24
CA LEU A 471 -50.70 26.32 5.96
C LEU A 471 -51.78 26.87 5.03
N THR A 472 -51.40 27.38 3.86
CA THR A 472 -52.33 27.95 2.87
C THR A 472 -53.16 26.86 2.20
N THR A 473 -52.56 25.71 1.94
CA THR A 473 -53.25 24.58 1.28
C THR A 473 -54.13 23.75 2.22
N THR A 474 -54.08 23.97 3.53
CA THR A 474 -54.94 23.28 4.52
C THR A 474 -56.15 24.10 4.96
N ARG A 475 -56.37 25.31 4.41
CA ARG A 475 -57.52 26.16 4.75
C ARG A 475 -58.82 25.69 4.09
N ASN A 476 -59.50 24.77 4.75
CA ASN A 476 -60.80 24.26 4.33
C ASN A 476 -61.75 24.14 5.53
N PRO A 477 -62.92 24.81 5.53
CA PRO A 477 -63.88 24.76 6.64
C PRO A 477 -64.36 23.35 7.02
N LYS A 478 -64.47 22.42 6.06
CA LYS A 478 -64.81 21.02 6.38
C LYS A 478 -63.64 20.30 7.04
N LEU A 479 -62.39 20.65 6.71
CA LEU A 479 -61.22 20.09 7.35
C LEU A 479 -61.09 20.60 8.79
N ASP A 480 -61.45 21.87 9.05
CA ASP A 480 -61.49 22.44 10.40
C ASP A 480 -62.43 21.63 11.32
N GLN A 481 -63.60 21.22 10.80
CA GLN A 481 -64.54 20.35 11.52
C GLN A 481 -63.99 18.93 11.76
N LEU A 482 -63.24 18.38 10.81
CA LEU A 482 -62.64 17.03 10.93
C LEU A 482 -61.51 16.97 11.96
N VAL A 483 -60.83 18.08 12.20
CA VAL A 483 -59.71 18.19 13.15
C VAL A 483 -60.20 18.59 14.55
N GLU A 484 -61.49 18.89 14.72
CA GLU A 484 -62.08 19.22 16.03
C GLU A 484 -61.84 18.09 17.05
N GLY A 485 -61.22 18.44 18.18
CA GLY A 485 -60.83 17.47 19.21
C GLY A 485 -59.49 16.75 18.97
N ALA A 486 -58.75 17.05 17.90
CA ALA A 486 -57.43 16.47 17.60
C ALA A 486 -56.24 17.43 17.90
N CYS A 487 -56.44 18.45 18.72
CA CYS A 487 -55.43 19.46 19.07
C CYS A 487 -54.46 18.99 20.19
N LEU A 488 -53.37 19.75 20.41
CA LEU A 488 -52.40 19.56 21.53
C LEU A 488 -51.73 18.17 21.60
N GLY A 489 -51.60 17.48 20.46
CA GLY A 489 -51.04 16.12 20.44
C GLY A 489 -52.02 15.06 20.97
N ALA A 490 -53.33 15.30 20.81
CA ALA A 490 -54.38 14.36 21.17
C ALA A 490 -54.04 12.93 20.71
N SER A 491 -54.22 11.97 21.62
CA SER A 491 -54.03 10.55 21.37
C SER A 491 -55.35 9.80 21.57
N GLY A 492 -55.50 8.65 20.92
CA GLY A 492 -56.71 7.82 21.00
C GLY A 492 -57.54 7.78 19.72
N GLU A 493 -58.82 7.42 19.86
CA GLU A 493 -59.71 7.04 18.75
C GLU A 493 -59.93 8.17 17.72
N SER A 494 -60.06 9.42 18.16
CA SER A 494 -60.27 10.57 17.29
C SER A 494 -59.12 10.78 16.29
N LEU A 495 -57.88 10.57 16.73
CA LEU A 495 -56.70 10.68 15.85
C LEU A 495 -56.61 9.51 14.87
N GLU A 496 -56.91 8.29 15.32
CA GLU A 496 -56.90 7.10 14.46
C GLU A 496 -58.00 7.15 13.38
N ARG A 497 -59.12 7.81 13.68
CA ARG A 497 -60.14 8.13 12.68
C ARG A 497 -59.63 9.15 11.66
N LEU A 498 -59.01 10.24 12.12
CA LEU A 498 -58.46 11.27 11.25
C LEU A 498 -57.39 10.71 10.29
N LYS A 499 -56.47 9.88 10.79
CA LYS A 499 -55.41 9.23 9.99
C LYS A 499 -55.92 8.47 8.77
N LYS A 500 -57.14 7.92 8.83
CA LYS A 500 -57.76 7.12 7.76
C LYS A 500 -58.53 7.96 6.73
N VAL A 501 -58.79 9.23 7.02
CA VAL A 501 -59.48 10.15 6.10
C VAL A 501 -58.61 10.36 4.87
N LYS A 502 -59.21 10.27 3.67
CA LYS A 502 -58.51 10.48 2.41
C LYS A 502 -58.72 11.90 1.90
N LEU A 503 -57.62 12.56 1.55
CA LEU A 503 -57.59 13.92 1.03
C LEU A 503 -56.89 13.95 -0.33
N ARG A 504 -57.26 14.96 -1.12
CA ARG A 504 -56.60 15.33 -2.38
C ARG A 504 -56.50 16.85 -2.45
N PHE A 505 -55.44 17.35 -3.08
CA PHE A 505 -55.25 18.77 -3.32
C PHE A 505 -55.91 19.20 -4.62
N GLY A 506 -56.75 20.24 -4.58
CA GLY A 506 -57.37 20.81 -5.78
C GLY A 506 -58.26 22.01 -5.50
N GLU A 507 -59.13 22.35 -6.46
CA GLU A 507 -60.09 23.45 -6.33
C GLU A 507 -61.28 23.02 -5.47
N ILE A 508 -61.57 23.76 -4.40
CA ILE A 508 -62.68 23.46 -3.49
C ILE A 508 -63.98 24.02 -4.05
N THR A 509 -64.98 23.15 -4.23
CA THR A 509 -66.33 23.54 -4.65
C THR A 509 -67.16 23.92 -3.41
N SER A 510 -67.02 25.15 -2.91
CA SER A 510 -67.82 25.66 -1.79
C SER A 510 -68.90 26.63 -2.25
N SER A 511 -70.15 26.39 -1.84
CA SER A 511 -71.32 27.22 -2.20
C SER A 511 -71.27 28.65 -1.62
N ASN A 512 -70.39 28.92 -0.65
CA ASN A 512 -70.33 30.19 0.11
C ASN A 512 -69.18 31.13 -0.32
N MET A 513 -68.45 30.83 -1.40
CA MET A 513 -67.39 31.72 -1.89
C MET A 513 -67.90 32.53 -3.08
N ASN A 514 -67.91 33.87 -2.94
CA ASN A 514 -68.38 34.86 -3.93
C ASN A 514 -67.58 34.82 -5.27
N GLY A 515 -67.69 33.73 -6.03
CA GLY A 515 -66.99 33.52 -7.32
C GLY A 515 -65.46 33.36 -7.23
N ARG A 516 -64.90 33.29 -6.02
CA ARG A 516 -63.46 33.12 -5.75
C ARG A 516 -63.07 31.64 -5.80
N ARG A 517 -62.05 31.31 -6.58
CA ARG A 517 -61.51 29.95 -6.68
C ARG A 517 -60.42 29.74 -5.65
N HIS A 518 -60.60 28.78 -4.75
CA HIS A 518 -59.66 28.49 -3.68
C HIS A 518 -59.05 27.09 -3.86
N ALA A 519 -57.72 26.99 -3.77
CA ALA A 519 -56.98 25.73 -3.92
C ALA A 519 -56.51 25.22 -2.55
N ALA A 520 -57.07 24.10 -2.09
CA ALA A 520 -56.75 23.50 -0.81
C ALA A 520 -57.01 21.98 -0.79
N PHE A 521 -56.55 21.31 0.26
CA PHE A 521 -56.85 19.90 0.51
C PHE A 521 -58.32 19.73 0.90
N GLY A 522 -58.96 18.72 0.33
CA GLY A 522 -60.34 18.38 0.64
C GLY A 522 -60.66 16.92 0.39
N LEU A 523 -61.88 16.54 0.79
CA LEU A 523 -62.47 15.23 0.54
C LEU A 523 -62.82 15.05 -0.95
N GLU A 524 -63.02 13.81 -1.37
CA GLU A 524 -63.29 13.45 -2.77
C GLU A 524 -64.51 14.19 -3.36
N ASP A 525 -65.56 14.41 -2.56
CA ASP A 525 -66.79 15.09 -2.96
C ASP A 525 -66.63 16.61 -3.16
N GLN A 526 -65.55 17.20 -2.63
CA GLN A 526 -65.37 18.65 -2.59
C GLN A 526 -64.33 19.18 -3.57
N VAL A 527 -63.45 18.31 -4.09
CA VAL A 527 -62.24 18.72 -4.79
C VAL A 527 -62.36 18.45 -6.28
N ARG A 528 -62.18 19.50 -7.07
CA ARG A 528 -62.01 19.41 -8.53
C ARG A 528 -60.53 19.57 -8.91
N PRO A 529 -60.08 18.97 -10.02
CA PRO A 529 -58.74 19.23 -10.54
C PRO A 529 -58.53 20.73 -10.83
N LEU A 530 -57.32 21.23 -10.58
CA LEU A 530 -56.97 22.63 -10.86
C LEU A 530 -56.87 22.89 -12.38
N GLU A 531 -57.41 24.03 -12.82
CA GLU A 531 -57.34 24.49 -14.20
C GLU A 531 -56.08 25.35 -14.43
N LYS A 532 -55.30 25.03 -15.47
CA LYS A 532 -54.08 25.76 -15.79
C LYS A 532 -54.40 27.16 -16.32
N GLY A 533 -53.65 28.16 -15.86
CA GLY A 533 -53.77 29.55 -16.32
C GLY A 533 -54.85 30.38 -15.62
N VAL A 534 -55.55 29.81 -14.64
CA VAL A 534 -56.59 30.51 -13.88
C VAL A 534 -56.01 31.09 -12.57
N PRO A 535 -56.41 32.31 -12.17
CA PRO A 535 -56.06 32.86 -10.85
C PRO A 535 -56.78 32.15 -9.70
N TYR A 536 -56.05 31.89 -8.61
CA TYR A 536 -56.57 31.32 -7.36
C TYR A 536 -56.39 32.32 -6.20
N THR A 537 -57.33 32.33 -5.25
CA THR A 537 -57.38 33.28 -4.11
C THR A 537 -57.48 32.58 -2.77
#